data_AF-A0A2D4G511-F1
#
_entry.id   AF-A0A2D4G511-F1
#
_cell.length_a   1.000
_cell.length_b   1.000
_cell.length_c   1.000
_cell.angle_alpha   90.00
_cell.angle_beta   90.00
_cell.angle_gamma   90.00
#
_symmetry.space_group_name_H-M   'P 1'
#
loop_
_entity.id
_entity.type
_entity.pdbx_description
1 polymer ?
#
loop_
_entity_poly.entity_id
_entity_poly.type
_entity_poly.pdbx_seq_one_letter_code
_entity_poly.pdbx_strand_id
1 'polypeptide(L)'
;MPLVTRNIEPRHLCRQILPSVRNELECATNITLANVIRQLGSLSKFAEDIFSELVIQATTYSVRVTSLVERVDRLQVKVTQLDPKEEEVSLQGINTRKAFKSSTTQDQKLFERESAPLPVLETYSTCNKPPPLNILSS
;
A
#
# COMPACT_ATOMS: atom_id res chain seq x y z
N MET A 1 13.46 4.19 8.67
CA MET A 1 13.01 5.57 8.96
C MET A 1 11.70 5.78 8.23
N PRO A 2 10.56 6.07 8.88
CA PRO A 2 9.34 6.34 8.15
C PRO A 2 9.49 7.69 7.45
N LEU A 3 9.55 7.69 6.13
CA LEU A 3 9.45 8.91 5.34
C LEU A 3 8.06 9.50 5.62
N VAL A 4 8.00 10.80 5.94
CA VAL A 4 6.72 11.50 5.98
C VAL A 4 6.25 11.57 4.52
N THR A 5 5.40 10.62 4.12
CA THR A 5 5.02 10.42 2.72
C THR A 5 3.94 11.40 2.25
N ARG A 6 3.25 12.06 3.18
CA ARG A 6 2.02 12.82 2.91
C ARG A 6 2.13 14.22 3.52
N ASN A 7 2.29 15.23 2.67
CA ASN A 7 2.37 16.63 3.08
C ASN A 7 1.02 17.31 2.89
N ILE A 8 0.42 17.77 3.99
CA ILE A 8 -0.85 18.50 3.98
C ILE A 8 -0.62 19.94 3.51
N GLU A 9 -1.31 20.34 2.45
CA GLU A 9 -1.20 21.67 1.85
C GLU A 9 -2.52 22.46 1.94
N PRO A 10 -2.49 23.78 2.21
CA PRO A 10 -1.31 24.60 2.46
C PRO A 10 -0.72 24.43 3.87
N ARG A 11 0.61 24.42 3.99
CA ARG A 11 1.28 24.38 5.30
C ARG A 11 1.15 25.67 6.12
N HIS A 12 1.04 26.81 5.45
CA HIS A 12 0.92 28.12 6.08
C HIS A 12 -0.43 28.75 5.74
N LEU A 13 -1.21 29.07 6.77
CA LEU A 13 -2.57 29.58 6.60
C LEU A 13 -2.63 31.10 6.44
N CYS A 14 -1.74 31.83 7.13
CA CYS A 14 -1.83 33.29 7.28
C CYS A 14 -0.56 34.07 6.87
N ARG A 15 0.46 33.42 6.31
CA ARG A 15 1.79 34.03 6.06
C ARG A 15 1.91 34.76 4.71
N GLN A 16 0.80 35.25 4.15
CA GLN A 16 0.80 35.94 2.87
C GLN A 16 0.69 37.45 3.04
N ILE A 17 1.34 38.18 2.13
CA ILE A 17 1.21 39.63 2.04
C ILE A 17 -0.24 39.95 1.69
N LEU A 18 -0.88 40.80 2.50
CA LEU A 18 -2.25 41.22 2.26
C LEU A 18 -2.29 42.28 1.15
N PRO A 19 -3.30 42.24 0.27
CA PRO A 19 -3.55 43.34 -0.66
C PRO A 19 -3.95 44.61 0.10
N SER A 20 -3.68 45.78 -0.46
CA SER A 20 -4.11 47.07 0.11
C SER A 20 -5.64 47.18 0.09
N VAL A 21 -6.29 46.88 1.21
CA VAL A 21 -7.76 46.90 1.38
C VAL A 21 -8.14 47.68 2.63
N ARG A 22 -9.36 48.25 2.66
CA ARG A 22 -9.84 49.00 3.85
C ARG A 22 -10.01 48.11 5.08
N ASN A 23 -10.48 46.87 4.90
CA ASN A 23 -10.75 45.92 5.99
C ASN A 23 -9.72 44.77 5.98
N GLU A 24 -8.48 45.06 6.41
CA GLU A 24 -7.39 44.08 6.38
C GLU A 24 -7.67 42.83 7.24
N LEU A 25 -8.29 43.01 8.41
CA LEU A 25 -8.62 41.90 9.31
C LEU A 25 -9.63 40.92 8.69
N GLU A 26 -10.65 41.45 8.01
CA GLU A 26 -11.65 40.65 7.31
C GLU A 26 -10.99 39.87 6.16
N CYS A 27 -10.13 40.54 5.38
CA CYS A 27 -9.37 39.93 4.30
C CYS A 27 -8.47 38.79 4.82
N ALA A 28 -7.68 39.05 5.85
CA ALA A 28 -6.80 38.06 6.47
C ALA A 28 -7.57 36.85 7.02
N THR A 29 -8.73 37.10 7.65
CA THR A 29 -9.58 36.04 8.19
C THR A 29 -10.15 35.17 7.08
N ASN A 30 -10.65 35.78 5.99
CA ASN A 30 -11.21 35.05 4.86
C ASN A 30 -10.14 34.20 4.14
N ILE A 31 -8.95 34.76 3.90
CA ILE A 31 -7.78 34.03 3.39
C ILE A 31 -7.47 32.83 4.27
N THR A 32 -7.41 33.04 5.58
CA THR A 32 -7.07 31.99 6.55
C THR A 32 -8.11 30.87 6.50
N LEU A 33 -9.40 31.20 6.51
CA LEU A 33 -10.49 30.24 6.42
C LEU A 33 -10.46 29.46 5.10
N ALA A 34 -10.25 30.14 3.98
CA ALA A 34 -10.09 29.48 2.68
C ALA A 34 -8.91 28.49 2.69
N ASN A 35 -7.78 28.87 3.29
CA ASN A 35 -6.62 28.00 3.42
C ASN A 35 -6.88 26.82 4.38
N VAL A 36 -7.64 27.00 5.45
CA VAL A 36 -8.08 25.89 6.33
C VAL A 36 -8.95 24.90 5.55
N ILE A 37 -9.91 25.37 4.76
CA ILE A 37 -10.77 24.51 3.93
C ILE A 37 -9.93 23.71 2.94
N ARG A 38 -8.94 24.35 2.30
CA ARG A 38 -7.99 23.65 1.40
C ARG A 38 -7.16 22.60 2.14
N GLN A 39 -6.70 22.93 3.34
CA GLN A 39 -5.91 22.03 4.19
C GLN A 39 -6.73 20.79 4.59
N LEU A 40 -8.00 20.99 4.94
CA LEU A 40 -8.94 19.90 5.20
C LEU A 40 -9.19 19.03 3.95
N GLY A 41 -9.32 19.65 2.77
CA GLY A 41 -9.42 18.90 1.50
C GLY A 41 -8.19 18.04 1.22
N SER A 42 -6.98 18.58 1.45
CA SER A 42 -5.73 17.83 1.34
C SER A 42 -5.67 16.68 2.36
N LEU A 43 -6.10 16.91 3.59
CA LEU A 43 -6.20 15.86 4.62
C LEU A 43 -7.18 14.75 4.23
N SER A 44 -8.35 15.10 3.67
CA SER A 44 -9.33 14.12 3.19
C SER A 44 -8.78 13.24 2.08
N LYS A 45 -8.05 13.80 1.10
CA LYS A 45 -7.36 13.02 0.06
C LYS A 45 -6.43 11.98 0.70
N PHE A 46 -5.61 12.38 1.67
CA PHE A 46 -4.68 11.46 2.31
C PHE A 46 -5.36 10.38 3.17
N ALA A 47 -6.47 10.71 3.81
CA ALA A 47 -7.27 9.72 4.52
C ALA A 47 -7.83 8.67 3.55
N GLU A 48 -8.37 9.10 2.41
CA GLU A 48 -8.83 8.21 1.35
C GLU A 48 -7.71 7.30 0.83
N ASP A 49 -6.53 7.84 0.55
CA ASP A 49 -5.37 7.06 0.09
C ASP A 49 -5.00 5.96 1.11
N ILE A 50 -4.92 6.31 2.40
CA ILE A 50 -4.58 5.35 3.47
C ILE A 50 -5.63 4.24 3.55
N PHE A 51 -6.91 4.61 3.60
CA PHE A 51 -7.98 3.61 3.71
C PHE A 51 -8.09 2.74 2.46
N SER A 52 -7.82 3.30 1.27
CA SER A 52 -7.78 2.54 0.03
C SER A 52 -6.65 1.50 0.04
N GLU A 53 -5.45 1.86 0.47
CA GLU A 53 -4.33 0.92 0.64
C GLU A 53 -4.68 -0.21 1.62
N LEU A 54 -5.33 0.11 2.74
CA LEU A 54 -5.78 -0.88 3.72
C LEU A 54 -6.84 -1.83 3.15
N VAL A 55 -7.81 -1.30 2.39
CA VAL A 55 -8.88 -2.11 1.77
C VAL A 55 -8.30 -3.08 0.75
N ILE A 56 -7.30 -2.67 -0.05
CA ILE A 56 -6.62 -3.56 -1.00
C ILE A 56 -5.96 -4.74 -0.27
N GLN A 57 -5.25 -4.47 0.83
CA GLN A 57 -4.61 -5.52 1.62
C GLN A 57 -5.65 -6.44 2.31
N ALA A 58 -6.69 -5.86 2.90
CA ALA A 58 -7.77 -6.61 3.54
C ALA A 58 -8.51 -7.51 2.55
N THR A 59 -8.75 -7.03 1.32
CA THR A 59 -9.37 -7.81 0.25
C THR A 59 -8.47 -8.98 -0.15
N THR A 60 -7.16 -8.73 -0.31
CA THR A 60 -6.18 -9.79 -0.57
C THR A 60 -6.18 -10.86 0.52
N TYR A 61 -6.28 -10.46 1.78
CA TYR A 61 -6.40 -11.41 2.90
C TYR A 61 -7.71 -12.16 2.88
N SER A 62 -8.83 -11.49 2.60
CA SER A 62 -10.15 -12.13 2.50
C SER A 62 -10.13 -13.28 1.49
N VAL A 63 -9.60 -13.06 0.28
CA VAL A 63 -9.47 -14.11 -0.75
C VAL A 63 -8.63 -15.29 -0.24
N ARG A 64 -7.49 -15.02 0.41
CA ARG A 64 -6.62 -16.07 0.96
C ARG A 64 -7.30 -16.86 2.07
N VAL A 65 -8.03 -16.18 2.95
CA VAL A 65 -8.76 -16.80 4.07
C VAL A 65 -9.89 -17.67 3.52
N THR A 66 -10.68 -17.19 2.58
CA THR A 66 -11.76 -17.98 1.96
C THR A 66 -11.21 -19.26 1.31
N SER A 67 -10.13 -19.15 0.52
CA SER A 67 -9.48 -20.31 -0.07
C SER A 67 -8.93 -21.29 0.98
N LEU A 68 -8.40 -20.77 2.09
CA LEU A 68 -7.90 -21.60 3.18
C LEU A 68 -9.02 -22.31 3.92
N VAL A 69 -10.13 -21.63 4.21
CA VAL A 69 -11.32 -22.20 4.87
C VAL A 69 -11.84 -23.39 4.07
N GLU A 70 -12.06 -23.22 2.76
CA GLU A 70 -12.51 -24.32 1.93
C GLU A 70 -11.54 -25.51 1.91
N ARG A 71 -10.23 -25.25 1.95
CA ARG A 71 -9.22 -26.31 2.03
C ARG A 71 -9.26 -27.02 3.37
N VAL A 72 -9.48 -26.30 4.47
CA VAL A 72 -9.63 -26.85 5.82
C VAL A 72 -10.88 -27.73 5.88
N ASP A 73 -12.02 -27.28 5.37
CA ASP A 73 -13.27 -28.04 5.38
C ASP A 73 -13.14 -29.37 4.61
N ARG A 74 -12.55 -29.32 3.41
CA ARG A 74 -12.28 -30.54 2.61
C ARG A 74 -11.29 -31.47 3.29
N LEU A 75 -10.27 -30.91 3.96
CA LEU A 75 -9.29 -31.71 4.70
C LEU A 75 -9.94 -32.37 5.92
N GLN A 76 -10.80 -31.65 6.65
CA GLN A 76 -11.53 -32.17 7.80
C GLN A 76 -12.35 -33.39 7.41
N VAL A 77 -13.14 -33.31 6.33
CA VAL A 77 -13.92 -34.46 5.83
C VAL A 77 -13.01 -35.65 5.52
N LYS A 78 -11.91 -35.43 4.79
CA LYS A 78 -10.97 -36.51 4.46
C LYS A 78 -10.35 -37.16 5.69
N VAL A 79 -9.92 -36.36 6.66
CA VAL A 79 -9.31 -36.84 7.91
C VAL A 79 -10.32 -37.65 8.73
N THR A 80 -11.59 -37.21 8.79
CA THR A 80 -12.63 -37.96 9.51
C THR A 80 -13.01 -39.29 8.87
N GLN A 81 -12.72 -39.47 7.57
CA GLN A 81 -13.03 -40.69 6.82
C GLN A 81 -11.85 -41.69 6.78
N LEU A 82 -10.69 -41.36 7.35
CA LEU A 82 -9.56 -42.28 7.40
C LEU A 82 -9.85 -43.44 8.35
N ASP A 83 -9.75 -44.67 7.85
CA ASP A 83 -9.78 -45.88 8.67
C ASP A 83 -8.35 -46.45 8.82
N PRO A 84 -7.74 -46.35 10.02
CA PRO A 84 -6.39 -46.86 10.26
C PRO A 84 -6.28 -48.39 10.16
N LYS A 85 -7.39 -49.14 10.13
CA LYS A 85 -7.37 -50.60 9.93
C LYS A 85 -7.22 -51.00 8.46
N GLU A 86 -7.62 -50.12 7.53
CA GLU A 86 -7.53 -50.35 6.09
C GLU A 86 -6.32 -49.63 5.45
N GLU A 87 -5.64 -48.74 6.18
CA GLU A 87 -4.53 -47.95 5.65
C GLU A 87 -3.22 -48.76 5.60
N GLU A 88 -2.85 -49.23 4.40
CA GLU A 88 -1.58 -49.94 4.17
C GLU A 88 -0.40 -48.99 3.93
N VAL A 89 0.74 -49.26 4.59
CA VAL A 89 1.98 -48.50 4.40
C VAL A 89 2.82 -49.09 3.27
N SER A 90 2.89 -48.40 2.12
CA SER A 90 3.68 -48.83 0.96
C SER A 90 5.09 -48.24 0.93
N LEU A 91 6.11 -49.11 0.89
CA LEU A 91 7.51 -48.72 0.71
C LEU A 91 7.85 -48.28 -0.72
N GLN A 92 7.00 -48.62 -1.72
CA GLN A 92 7.22 -48.23 -3.11
C GLN A 92 7.27 -46.70 -3.27
N GLY A 93 6.53 -45.97 -2.44
CA GLY A 93 6.50 -44.50 -2.46
C GLY A 93 7.84 -43.85 -2.14
N ILE A 94 8.72 -44.52 -1.39
CA ILE A 94 10.01 -43.96 -0.93
C ILE A 94 10.93 -43.64 -2.11
N ASN A 95 10.99 -44.51 -3.12
CA ASN A 95 11.86 -44.33 -4.29
C ASN A 95 11.13 -43.77 -5.52
N THR A 96 9.80 -43.81 -5.56
CA THR A 96 9.00 -43.41 -6.73
C THR A 96 8.36 -42.03 -6.61
N ARG A 97 8.16 -41.51 -5.39
CA ARG A 97 7.56 -40.19 -5.15
C ARG A 97 8.60 -39.23 -4.57
N LYS A 98 8.57 -37.98 -5.04
CA LYS A 98 9.38 -36.91 -4.44
C LYS A 98 8.85 -36.61 -3.03
N ALA A 99 9.77 -36.34 -2.10
CA ALA A 99 9.42 -35.89 -0.77
C ALA A 99 8.65 -34.56 -0.80
N PHE A 100 7.79 -34.36 0.21
CA PHE A 100 7.11 -33.08 0.42
C PHE A 100 8.14 -31.95 0.58
N LYS A 101 7.84 -30.79 -0.03
CA LYS A 101 8.63 -29.57 0.12
C LYS A 101 7.70 -28.42 0.48
N SER A 102 8.05 -27.68 1.53
CA SER A 102 7.40 -26.42 1.86
C SER A 102 7.84 -25.30 0.90
N SER A 103 7.09 -24.19 0.89
CA SER A 103 7.53 -22.98 0.20
C SER A 103 8.84 -22.46 0.81
N THR A 104 9.73 -21.97 -0.04
CA THR A 104 11.01 -21.34 0.31
C THR A 104 11.18 -19.98 -0.36
N THR A 105 10.07 -19.37 -0.79
CA THR A 105 10.04 -18.03 -1.40
C THR A 105 10.61 -17.00 -0.43
N GLN A 106 11.51 -16.16 -0.93
CA GLN A 106 12.12 -15.06 -0.18
C GLN A 106 11.89 -13.75 -0.93
N ASP A 107 11.35 -12.76 -0.23
CA ASP A 107 11.16 -11.43 -0.79
C ASP A 107 12.52 -10.72 -0.89
N GLN A 108 12.81 -10.16 -2.05
CA GLN A 108 14.04 -9.44 -2.34
C GLN A 108 13.70 -8.15 -3.08
N LYS A 109 14.69 -7.24 -3.18
CA LYS A 109 14.55 -5.98 -3.92
C LYS A 109 13.34 -5.14 -3.50
N LEU A 110 13.14 -5.01 -2.19
CA LEU A 110 11.98 -4.34 -1.58
C LEU A 110 11.84 -2.85 -1.93
N PHE A 111 12.88 -2.23 -2.50
CA PHE A 111 12.98 -0.80 -2.78
C PHE A 111 13.24 -0.51 -4.27
N GLU A 112 12.61 -1.27 -5.16
CA GLU A 112 12.55 -0.93 -6.57
C GLU A 112 11.61 0.25 -6.83
N ARG A 113 11.68 0.84 -8.03
CA ARG A 113 10.89 2.02 -8.37
C ARG A 113 9.39 1.74 -8.29
N GLU A 114 9.01 0.52 -8.61
CA GLU A 114 7.65 -0.02 -8.65
C GLU A 114 7.08 -0.26 -7.25
N SER A 115 7.94 -0.45 -6.23
CA SER A 115 7.49 -0.60 -4.84
C SER A 115 7.31 0.74 -4.11
N ALA A 116 7.66 1.86 -4.75
CA ALA A 116 7.49 3.18 -4.17
C ALA A 116 5.99 3.52 -4.02
N PRO A 117 5.55 3.95 -2.83
CA PRO A 117 4.14 4.27 -2.60
C PRO A 117 3.74 5.52 -3.38
N LEU A 118 2.46 5.61 -3.76
CA LEU A 118 1.93 6.69 -4.61
C LEU A 118 2.28 8.10 -4.10
N PRO A 119 2.18 8.44 -2.80
CA PRO A 119 2.55 9.77 -2.32
C PRO A 119 4.03 10.13 -2.51
N VAL A 120 4.92 9.13 -2.47
CA VAL A 120 6.35 9.32 -2.75
C VAL A 120 6.58 9.55 -4.25
N LEU A 121 5.84 8.84 -5.10
CA LEU A 121 5.88 9.05 -6.56
C LEU A 121 5.37 10.45 -6.95
N GLU A 122 4.27 10.90 -6.35
CA GLU A 122 3.72 12.26 -6.52
C GLU A 122 4.78 13.29 -6.13
N THR A 123 5.37 13.17 -4.94
CA THR A 123 6.42 14.09 -4.48
C THR A 123 7.63 14.07 -5.41
N TYR A 124 8.12 12.88 -5.79
CA TYR A 124 9.24 12.73 -6.70
C TYR A 124 9.00 13.42 -8.05
N SER A 125 7.76 13.39 -8.56
CA SER A 125 7.42 14.02 -9.85
C SER A 125 7.58 15.55 -9.86
N THR A 126 7.53 16.17 -8.68
CA THR A 126 7.74 17.62 -8.50
C THR A 126 9.21 18.01 -8.37
N CYS A 127 10.11 17.04 -8.18
CA CYS A 127 11.54 17.29 -8.05
C CYS A 127 12.19 17.65 -9.40
N ASN A 128 13.31 18.37 -9.34
CA ASN A 128 14.11 18.68 -10.52
C ASN A 128 14.61 17.39 -11.19
N LYS A 129 14.34 17.26 -12.48
CA LYS A 129 14.83 16.14 -13.28
C LYS A 129 16.32 16.35 -13.61
N PRO A 130 17.10 15.26 -13.79
CA PRO A 130 18.45 15.40 -14.31
C PRO A 130 18.43 16.04 -15.71
N PRO A 131 19.50 16.75 -16.11
CA PRO A 131 19.64 17.20 -17.49
C PRO A 131 19.48 16.03 -18.47
N PRO A 132 18.84 16.23 -19.63
CA PRO A 132 18.53 15.16 -20.57
C PRO A 132 19.78 14.73 -21.35
N LEU A 133 20.79 14.17 -20.67
CA LEU A 133 22.06 13.76 -21.29
C LEU A 133 21.91 12.56 -22.24
N ASN A 134 20.78 11.85 -22.17
CA ASN A 134 20.43 10.77 -23.09
C ASN A 134 20.32 11.22 -24.56
N ILE A 135 20.13 12.52 -24.83
CA ILE A 135 20.13 13.07 -26.19
C ILE A 135 21.52 13.09 -26.84
N LEU A 136 22.58 12.89 -26.06
CA LEU A 136 23.97 12.88 -26.52
C LEU A 136 24.49 11.47 -26.79
N SER A 137 23.69 10.44 -26.50
CA SER A 137 24.05 9.02 -26.63
C SER A 137 23.63 8.40 -27.96
N SER A 138 23.17 9.23 -28.90
CA SER A 138 22.80 8.87 -30.28
C SER A 138 23.92 9.19 -31.26
#